data_AF-A0A0K0E5B2-F1
#
_entry.id   AF-A0A0K0E5B2-F1
#
_cell.length_a   1.000
_cell.length_b   1.000
_cell.length_c   1.000
_cell.angle_alpha   90.00
_cell.angle_beta   90.00
_cell.angle_gamma   90.00
#
_symmetry.space_group_name_H-M   'P 1'
#
loop_
_entity.id
_entity.type
_entity.pdbx_description
1 polymer ?
#
loop_
_entity_poly.entity_id
_entity_poly.type
_entity_poly.pdbx_seq_one_letter_code
_entity_poly.pdbx_strand_id
1 'polypeptide(L)'
;MSYEETTAVKIIQHLKEFSVLFGFVKITMNLWSLPATEEQAINFLMEHGVLPKERYCKEGHLMKLYIGQRVQWNCNQRSCRKKIGLRNGTWLSDMKLNFVTVVRFIYCWSKEMVSVQFCEKELGMNYDTTVNWCSFMREVCVDSLERAESKKIGGPGTIVEVDESLLTKRKNNSGQVWIFGGLCRETGESFLVTIPDRKMETLTQVIKERIAEGSTIFSDSWRSDKTSELDAQGFHHFKVNHNYNFVDSESVDHTQIIKRMWGSAKWRNKKHRGSIKNALDSNLAEFMWRNIQKEKDIFLQILHDIAIFCPPEINMEST
;
A
#
# COMPACT_ATOMS: atom_id res chain seq x y z
N MET A 1 -40.92 17.99 -9.07
CA MET A 1 -39.88 17.39 -9.93
C MET A 1 -40.31 17.52 -11.37
N SER A 2 -39.40 17.98 -12.23
CA SER A 2 -39.66 18.04 -13.66
C SER A 2 -39.63 16.63 -14.28
N TYR A 3 -40.19 16.49 -15.49
CA TYR A 3 -40.17 15.24 -16.24
C TYR A 3 -38.72 14.74 -16.51
N GLU A 4 -37.78 15.68 -16.65
CA GLU A 4 -36.36 15.39 -16.85
C GLU A 4 -35.71 14.77 -15.61
N GLU A 5 -35.97 15.30 -14.40
CA GLU A 5 -35.43 14.75 -13.15
C GLU A 5 -35.90 13.30 -12.92
N THR A 6 -37.16 13.02 -13.24
CA THR A 6 -37.74 11.68 -13.08
C THR A 6 -37.11 10.66 -14.02
N THR A 7 -36.69 11.11 -15.21
CA THR A 7 -36.02 10.26 -16.21
C THR A 7 -34.57 9.99 -15.83
N ALA A 8 -33.84 11.00 -15.34
CA ALA A 8 -32.47 10.84 -14.86
C ALA A 8 -32.37 9.86 -13.69
N VAL A 9 -33.29 9.96 -12.72
CA VAL A 9 -33.34 9.03 -11.57
C VAL A 9 -33.61 7.59 -12.03
N LYS A 10 -34.52 7.38 -12.98
CA LYS A 10 -34.79 6.05 -13.55
C LYS A 10 -33.58 5.47 -14.30
N ILE A 11 -32.84 6.28 -15.05
CA ILE A 11 -31.63 5.83 -15.75
C ILE A 11 -30.55 5.42 -14.74
N ILE A 12 -30.34 6.21 -13.68
CA ILE A 12 -29.36 5.89 -12.64
C ILE A 12 -29.75 4.60 -11.89
N GLN A 13 -31.05 4.43 -11.60
CA GLN A 13 -31.54 3.22 -10.94
C GLN A 13 -31.40 1.99 -11.85
N HIS A 14 -31.69 2.11 -13.15
CA HIS A 14 -31.42 1.05 -14.11
C HIS A 14 -29.94 0.74 -14.28
N LEU A 15 -29.04 1.73 -14.22
CA LEU A 15 -27.60 1.49 -14.26
C LEU A 15 -27.10 0.78 -12.99
N LYS A 16 -27.69 1.08 -11.83
CA LYS A 16 -27.42 0.34 -10.59
C LYS A 16 -27.94 -1.09 -10.68
N GLU A 17 -29.14 -1.32 -11.21
CA GLU A 17 -29.68 -2.67 -11.41
C GLU A 17 -28.91 -3.45 -12.50
N PHE A 18 -28.44 -2.78 -13.56
CA PHE A 18 -27.57 -3.39 -14.58
C PHE A 18 -26.27 -3.90 -13.97
N SER A 19 -25.74 -3.22 -12.95
CA SER A 19 -24.55 -3.64 -12.22
C SER A 19 -24.78 -4.88 -11.34
N VAL A 20 -26.02 -5.22 -11.00
CA VAL A 20 -26.35 -6.42 -10.21
C VAL A 20 -26.61 -7.64 -11.10
N LEU A 21 -27.18 -7.43 -12.29
CA LEU A 21 -27.58 -8.51 -13.22
C LEU A 21 -26.41 -9.11 -14.00
N PHE A 22 -25.43 -8.30 -14.38
CA PHE A 22 -24.11 -8.83 -14.71
C PHE A 22 -23.36 -8.93 -13.40
N GLY A 23 -23.50 -10.07 -12.72
CA GLY A 23 -22.61 -10.43 -11.63
C GLY A 23 -21.21 -10.05 -12.08
N PHE A 24 -20.62 -9.05 -11.42
CA PHE A 24 -19.28 -8.60 -11.71
C PHE A 24 -18.41 -9.83 -11.60
N VAL A 25 -18.15 -10.48 -12.74
CA VAL A 25 -16.94 -11.25 -12.92
C VAL A 25 -15.89 -10.17 -12.79
N LYS A 26 -15.49 -9.85 -11.55
CA LYS A 26 -14.18 -9.26 -11.28
C LYS A 26 -13.28 -10.21 -12.04
N ILE A 27 -12.83 -9.81 -13.22
CA ILE A 27 -11.88 -10.56 -14.02
C ILE A 27 -10.63 -10.55 -13.15
N THR A 28 -10.55 -11.52 -12.24
CA THR A 28 -9.43 -11.68 -11.34
C THR A 28 -8.31 -12.19 -12.21
N MET A 29 -7.29 -11.36 -12.38
CA MET A 29 -6.13 -11.78 -13.15
C MET A 29 -5.47 -12.95 -12.44
N ASN A 30 -5.34 -14.05 -13.16
CA ASN A 30 -4.63 -15.23 -12.70
C ASN A 30 -3.28 -15.35 -13.43
N LEU A 31 -2.44 -16.28 -12.99
CA LEU A 31 -1.11 -16.47 -13.54
C LEU A 31 -1.12 -16.71 -15.07
N TRP A 32 -2.13 -17.40 -15.58
CA TRP A 32 -2.26 -17.76 -16.99
C TRP A 32 -2.79 -16.61 -17.86
N SER A 33 -3.42 -15.59 -17.26
CA SER A 33 -3.85 -14.38 -17.97
C SER A 33 -2.75 -13.30 -18.05
N LEU A 34 -1.56 -13.55 -17.49
CA LEU A 34 -0.45 -12.60 -17.57
C LEU A 34 0.14 -12.57 -19.00
N PRO A 35 0.69 -11.42 -19.43
CA PRO A 35 1.40 -11.30 -20.69
C PRO A 35 2.43 -12.41 -20.94
N ALA A 36 2.35 -13.02 -22.12
CA ALA A 36 3.25 -14.07 -22.57
C ALA A 36 4.39 -13.54 -23.47
N THR A 37 4.19 -12.39 -24.11
CA THR A 37 5.17 -11.75 -25.00
C THR A 37 5.59 -10.37 -24.48
N GLU A 38 6.76 -9.89 -24.91
CA GLU A 38 7.23 -8.54 -24.57
C GLU A 38 6.24 -7.46 -25.03
N GLU A 39 5.65 -7.60 -26.22
CA GLU A 39 4.66 -6.67 -26.74
C GLU A 39 3.40 -6.62 -25.84
N GLN A 40 2.88 -7.77 -25.44
CA GLN A 40 1.76 -7.84 -24.50
C GLN A 40 2.13 -7.21 -23.15
N ALA A 41 3.34 -7.43 -22.64
CA ALA A 41 3.77 -6.89 -21.37
C ALA A 41 3.96 -5.37 -21.43
N ILE A 42 4.51 -4.85 -22.53
CA ILE A 42 4.62 -3.42 -22.78
C ILE A 42 3.25 -2.77 -22.82
N ASN A 43 2.32 -3.31 -23.63
CA ASN A 43 0.96 -2.78 -23.75
C ASN A 43 0.24 -2.83 -22.40
N PHE A 44 0.37 -3.93 -21.65
CA PHE A 44 -0.19 -4.06 -20.31
C PHE A 44 0.33 -2.99 -19.34
N LEU A 45 1.66 -2.78 -19.29
CA LEU A 45 2.26 -1.76 -18.43
C LEU A 45 1.86 -0.33 -18.87
N MET A 46 1.69 -0.10 -20.17
CA MET A 46 1.16 1.17 -20.70
C MET A 46 -0.29 1.40 -20.30
N GLU A 47 -1.14 0.38 -20.40
CA GLU A 47 -2.55 0.45 -19.97
C GLU A 47 -2.69 0.84 -18.51
N HIS A 48 -1.79 0.35 -17.66
CA HIS A 48 -1.75 0.63 -16.22
C HIS A 48 -0.91 1.87 -15.86
N GLY A 49 -0.43 2.65 -16.84
CA GLY A 49 0.30 3.90 -16.61
C GLY A 49 1.73 3.75 -16.08
N VAL A 50 2.26 2.52 -15.98
CA VAL A 50 3.64 2.26 -15.55
C VAL A 50 4.65 2.60 -16.66
N LEU A 51 4.22 2.48 -17.93
CA LEU A 51 4.97 2.92 -19.10
C LEU A 51 4.20 4.01 -19.86
N PRO A 52 4.88 4.92 -20.56
CA PRO A 52 4.22 5.99 -21.31
C PRO A 52 3.49 5.41 -22.53
N LYS A 53 2.25 5.84 -22.77
CA LYS A 53 1.48 5.50 -24.00
C LYS A 53 1.93 6.30 -25.22
N GLU A 54 2.51 7.47 -24.98
CA GLU A 54 3.03 8.37 -26.02
C GLU A 54 4.28 9.09 -25.52
N ARG A 55 5.05 9.62 -26.46
CA ARG A 55 6.27 10.36 -26.15
C ARG A 55 6.56 11.42 -27.19
N TYR A 56 7.07 12.57 -26.76
CA TYR A 56 7.50 13.66 -27.62
C TYR A 56 9.02 13.83 -27.55
N CYS A 57 9.64 14.16 -28.68
CA CYS A 57 11.05 14.52 -28.70
C CYS A 57 11.25 15.96 -28.17
N LYS A 58 12.50 16.37 -27.93
CA LYS A 58 12.82 17.75 -27.48
C LYS A 58 12.31 18.86 -28.41
N GLU A 59 12.05 18.56 -29.68
CA GLU A 59 11.47 19.51 -30.64
C GLU A 59 9.92 19.54 -30.62
N GLY A 60 9.28 18.83 -29.69
CA GLY A 60 7.82 18.74 -29.58
C GLY A 60 7.14 17.77 -30.55
N HIS A 61 7.90 16.96 -31.31
CA HIS A 61 7.30 16.01 -32.25
C HIS A 61 6.87 14.72 -31.56
N LEU A 62 5.63 14.28 -31.82
CA LEU A 62 5.14 12.96 -31.43
C LEU A 62 6.01 11.84 -32.04
N MET A 63 6.50 10.93 -31.19
CA MET A 63 7.35 9.83 -31.57
C MET A 63 6.53 8.54 -31.76
N LYS A 64 6.97 7.68 -32.69
CA LYS A 64 6.36 6.36 -32.89
C LYS A 64 7.12 5.31 -32.10
N LEU A 65 6.42 4.46 -31.35
CA LEU A 65 7.00 3.29 -30.69
C LEU A 65 7.32 2.20 -31.72
N TYR A 66 8.50 1.62 -31.61
CA TYR A 66 8.88 0.43 -32.35
C TYR A 66 9.21 -0.68 -31.34
N ILE A 67 8.51 -1.80 -31.45
CA ILE A 67 8.71 -3.02 -30.66
C ILE A 67 9.35 -4.06 -31.59
N GLY A 68 10.58 -4.44 -31.29
CA GLY A 68 11.36 -5.39 -32.07
C GLY A 68 12.61 -5.78 -31.28
N GLN A 69 13.75 -5.97 -31.95
CA GLN A 69 15.02 -6.23 -31.25
C GLN A 69 15.41 -5.11 -30.26
N ARG A 70 15.01 -3.87 -30.55
CA ARG A 70 15.12 -2.73 -29.63
C ARG A 70 13.74 -2.13 -29.44
N VAL A 71 13.37 -1.91 -28.18
CA VAL A 71 12.11 -1.27 -27.81
C VAL A 71 12.36 0.21 -27.55
N GLN A 72 11.94 1.06 -28.50
CA GLN A 72 12.30 2.48 -28.48
C GLN A 72 11.31 3.36 -29.25
N TRP A 73 11.22 4.61 -28.83
CA TRP A 73 10.54 5.70 -29.51
C TRP A 73 11.44 6.28 -30.59
N ASN A 74 10.95 6.42 -31.82
CA ASN A 74 11.65 7.11 -32.89
C ASN A 74 10.86 8.33 -33.36
N CYS A 75 11.53 9.48 -33.45
CA CYS A 75 10.98 10.64 -34.13
C CYS A 75 11.13 10.44 -35.65
N ASN A 76 10.02 10.42 -36.37
CA ASN A 76 10.05 10.18 -37.83
C ASN A 76 10.24 11.47 -38.64
N GLN A 77 10.29 12.63 -37.99
CA GLN A 77 10.55 13.90 -38.67
C GLN A 77 11.95 13.89 -39.29
N ARG A 78 12.04 14.26 -40.57
CA ARG A 78 13.29 14.24 -41.34
C ARG A 78 14.38 15.11 -40.71
N SER A 79 13.99 16.24 -40.12
CA SER A 79 14.88 17.18 -39.41
C SER A 79 15.37 16.69 -38.05
N CYS A 80 14.72 15.67 -37.45
CA CYS A 80 14.98 15.27 -36.06
C CYS A 80 15.61 13.88 -35.95
N ARG A 81 14.92 12.82 -36.41
CA ARG A 81 15.38 11.41 -36.37
C ARG A 81 15.86 10.87 -35.00
N LYS A 82 15.63 11.61 -33.90
CA LYS A 82 16.00 11.22 -32.53
C LYS A 82 15.36 9.89 -32.13
N LYS A 83 16.07 9.12 -31.31
CA LYS A 83 15.67 7.79 -30.81
C LYS A 83 15.81 7.78 -29.30
N ILE A 84 14.81 7.26 -28.59
CA ILE A 84 14.79 7.22 -27.12
C ILE A 84 14.31 5.83 -26.69
N GLY A 85 15.05 5.15 -25.82
CA GLY A 85 14.62 3.85 -25.29
C GLY A 85 13.31 3.95 -24.52
N LEU A 86 12.45 2.93 -24.57
CA LEU A 86 11.16 2.96 -23.88
C LEU A 86 11.30 3.18 -22.35
N ARG A 87 12.39 2.68 -21.76
CA ARG A 87 12.67 2.78 -20.31
C ARG A 87 13.19 4.14 -19.86
N ASN A 88 13.67 4.98 -20.78
CA ASN A 88 14.23 6.27 -20.38
C ASN A 88 13.13 7.13 -19.76
N GLY A 89 13.39 7.78 -18.62
CA GLY A 89 12.37 8.59 -17.92
C GLY A 89 11.29 7.73 -17.24
N THR A 90 11.57 6.46 -16.97
CA THR A 90 10.75 5.61 -16.09
C THR A 90 11.64 4.97 -15.04
N TRP A 91 11.06 4.47 -13.94
CA TRP A 91 11.80 3.77 -12.87
C TRP A 91 12.52 2.49 -13.34
N LEU A 92 12.23 2.02 -14.56
CA LEU A 92 12.86 0.87 -15.19
C LEU A 92 14.11 1.23 -16.01
N SER A 93 14.52 2.50 -16.06
CA SER A 93 15.65 3.01 -16.88
C SER A 93 16.95 2.25 -16.63
N ASP A 94 17.28 2.03 -15.36
CA ASP A 94 18.56 1.43 -14.94
C ASP A 94 18.53 -0.11 -14.92
N MET A 95 17.42 -0.71 -15.36
CA MET A 95 17.13 -2.13 -15.17
C MET A 95 17.10 -2.92 -16.48
N LYS A 96 17.75 -4.08 -16.49
CA LYS A 96 17.90 -4.97 -17.66
C LYS A 96 16.81 -6.05 -17.81
N LEU A 97 15.87 -6.14 -16.87
CA LEU A 97 14.83 -7.18 -16.91
C LEU A 97 13.84 -6.93 -18.03
N ASN A 98 13.50 -7.97 -18.79
CA ASN A 98 12.47 -7.90 -19.83
C ASN A 98 11.08 -7.56 -19.23
N PHE A 99 10.18 -7.00 -20.03
CA PHE A 99 8.90 -6.50 -19.55
C PHE A 99 7.96 -7.62 -19.06
N VAL A 100 8.05 -8.82 -19.65
CA VAL A 100 7.31 -9.99 -19.15
C VAL A 100 7.71 -10.32 -17.71
N THR A 101 9.01 -10.27 -17.40
CA THR A 101 9.54 -10.52 -16.05
C THR A 101 9.13 -9.43 -15.08
N VAL A 102 9.10 -8.16 -15.53
CA VAL A 102 8.58 -7.03 -14.73
C VAL A 102 7.15 -7.33 -14.26
N VAL A 103 6.25 -7.65 -15.20
CA VAL A 103 4.84 -7.94 -14.88
C VAL A 103 4.71 -9.15 -13.97
N ARG A 104 5.44 -10.25 -14.26
CA ARG A 104 5.40 -11.47 -13.45
C ARG A 104 5.95 -11.27 -12.04
N PHE A 105 7.01 -10.47 -11.87
CA PHE A 105 7.51 -10.13 -10.55
C PHE A 105 6.43 -9.39 -9.75
N ILE A 106 5.85 -8.32 -10.32
CA ILE A 106 4.83 -7.52 -9.63
C ILE A 106 3.63 -8.40 -9.26
N TYR A 107 3.22 -9.30 -10.16
CA TYR A 107 2.18 -10.28 -9.88
C TYR A 107 2.56 -11.20 -8.72
N CYS A 108 3.71 -11.85 -8.78
CA CYS A 108 4.15 -12.78 -7.72
C CYS A 108 4.33 -12.06 -6.37
N TRP A 109 4.80 -10.82 -6.40
CA TRP A 109 4.90 -9.97 -5.21
C TRP A 109 3.52 -9.66 -4.63
N SER A 110 2.54 -9.36 -5.49
CA SER A 110 1.15 -9.13 -5.07
C SER A 110 0.55 -10.36 -4.37
N LYS A 111 0.93 -11.57 -4.81
CA LYS A 111 0.49 -12.86 -4.26
C LYS A 111 1.36 -13.39 -3.10
N GLU A 112 2.29 -12.58 -2.59
CA GLU A 112 3.17 -12.94 -1.46
C GLU A 112 4.04 -14.20 -1.73
N MET A 113 4.37 -14.45 -3.00
CA MET A 113 5.16 -15.62 -3.46
C MET A 113 6.66 -15.34 -3.58
N VAL A 114 7.06 -14.06 -3.59
CA VAL A 114 8.44 -13.67 -3.83
C VAL A 114 9.38 -14.11 -2.71
N SER A 115 10.43 -14.81 -3.10
CA SER A 115 11.65 -15.08 -2.34
C SER A 115 12.83 -15.04 -3.30
N VAL A 116 14.05 -14.91 -2.79
CA VAL A 116 15.26 -14.95 -3.64
C VAL A 116 15.29 -16.24 -4.46
N GLN A 117 15.09 -17.40 -3.82
CA GLN A 117 15.12 -18.68 -4.52
C GLN A 117 14.00 -18.80 -5.57
N PHE A 118 12.82 -18.28 -5.27
CA PHE A 118 11.70 -18.26 -6.23
C PHE A 118 12.04 -17.38 -7.44
N CYS A 119 12.53 -16.15 -7.21
CA CYS A 119 12.85 -15.23 -8.30
C CYS A 119 14.03 -15.71 -9.14
N GLU A 120 15.02 -16.35 -8.53
CA GLU A 120 16.12 -16.99 -9.25
C GLU A 120 15.61 -18.10 -10.17
N LYS A 121 14.84 -19.05 -9.60
CA LYS A 121 14.38 -20.23 -10.33
C LYS A 121 13.32 -19.92 -11.39
N GLU A 122 12.33 -19.09 -11.03
CA GLU A 122 11.13 -18.90 -11.86
C GLU A 122 11.19 -17.63 -12.71
N LEU A 123 11.99 -16.64 -12.31
CA LEU A 123 12.12 -15.34 -13.01
C LEU A 123 13.54 -15.04 -13.52
N GLY A 124 14.53 -15.91 -13.25
CA GLY A 124 15.92 -15.70 -13.67
C GLY A 124 16.58 -14.47 -13.05
N MET A 125 16.08 -14.01 -11.89
CA MET A 125 16.60 -12.81 -11.22
C MET A 125 17.70 -13.18 -10.22
N ASN A 126 18.77 -12.39 -10.18
CA ASN A 126 19.79 -12.54 -9.14
C ASN A 126 19.33 -11.95 -7.80
N TYR A 127 20.06 -12.31 -6.73
CA TYR A 127 19.81 -11.85 -5.36
C TYR A 127 19.64 -10.33 -5.26
N ASP A 128 20.59 -9.55 -5.79
CA ASP A 128 20.60 -8.09 -5.64
C ASP A 128 19.39 -7.45 -6.32
N THR A 129 19.04 -7.93 -7.52
CA THR A 129 17.88 -7.46 -8.26
C THR A 129 16.59 -7.78 -7.52
N THR A 130 16.44 -9.00 -6.99
CA THR A 130 15.25 -9.38 -6.21
C THR A 130 15.11 -8.54 -4.94
N VAL A 131 16.20 -8.33 -4.20
CA VAL A 131 16.17 -7.51 -2.98
C VAL A 131 15.84 -6.05 -3.30
N ASN A 132 16.46 -5.48 -4.33
CA ASN A 132 16.20 -4.12 -4.79
C ASN A 132 14.74 -3.94 -5.20
N TRP A 133 14.18 -4.85 -5.99
CA TRP A 133 12.79 -4.80 -6.42
C TRP A 133 11.81 -4.97 -5.26
N CYS A 134 12.12 -5.85 -4.32
CA CYS A 134 11.37 -5.96 -3.08
C CYS A 134 11.41 -4.66 -2.26
N SER A 135 12.52 -3.92 -2.27
CA SER A 135 12.62 -2.60 -1.61
C SER A 135 11.73 -1.59 -2.31
N PHE A 136 11.85 -1.49 -3.63
CA PHE A 136 11.04 -0.57 -4.44
C PHE A 136 9.53 -0.78 -4.21
N MET A 137 9.04 -2.03 -4.21
CA MET A 137 7.61 -2.27 -3.93
C MET A 137 7.19 -1.78 -2.55
N ARG A 138 8.08 -1.86 -1.54
CA ARG A 138 7.78 -1.32 -0.20
C ARG A 138 7.83 0.20 -0.16
N GLU A 139 8.72 0.84 -0.92
CA GLU A 139 8.75 2.30 -1.07
C GLU A 139 7.45 2.82 -1.68
N VAL A 140 6.92 2.14 -2.71
CA VAL A 140 5.59 2.41 -3.26
C VAL A 140 4.49 2.28 -2.19
N CYS A 141 4.55 1.26 -1.34
CA CYS A 141 3.60 1.13 -0.23
C CYS A 141 3.69 2.28 0.78
N VAL A 142 4.90 2.72 1.14
CA VAL A 142 5.12 3.86 2.04
C VAL A 142 4.49 5.11 1.45
N ASP A 143 4.83 5.44 0.22
CA ASP A 143 4.36 6.64 -0.46
C ASP A 143 2.82 6.62 -0.70
N SER A 144 2.24 5.45 -1.00
CA SER A 144 0.79 5.27 -1.08
C SER A 144 0.10 5.55 0.27
N LEU A 145 0.69 5.12 1.38
CA LEU A 145 0.18 5.41 2.73
C LEU A 145 0.34 6.88 3.12
N GLU A 146 1.44 7.53 2.72
CA GLU A 146 1.69 8.95 3.01
C GLU A 146 0.74 9.87 2.24
N ARG A 147 0.36 9.50 1.01
CA ARG A 147 -0.67 10.20 0.23
C ARG A 147 -2.09 9.97 0.74
N ALA A 148 -2.34 8.84 1.39
CA ALA A 148 -3.68 8.54 1.87
C ALA A 148 -4.08 9.56 2.94
N GLU A 149 -5.21 10.25 2.73
CA GLU A 149 -5.72 11.19 3.72
C GLU A 149 -5.91 10.49 5.08
N SER A 150 -5.52 11.19 6.15
CA SER A 150 -5.71 10.68 7.50
C SER A 150 -7.20 10.62 7.83
N LYS A 151 -7.82 9.47 7.59
CA LYS A 151 -9.17 9.19 8.05
C LYS A 151 -9.12 8.70 9.50
N LYS A 152 -9.95 9.31 10.34
CA LYS A 152 -10.21 8.79 11.69
C LYS A 152 -10.99 7.47 11.60
N ILE A 153 -10.56 6.45 12.34
CA ILE A 153 -11.28 5.17 12.44
C ILE A 153 -12.24 5.18 13.64
N GLY A 154 -13.22 4.28 13.61
CA GLY A 154 -14.21 4.15 14.68
C GLY A 154 -15.34 5.18 14.60
N GLY A 155 -15.81 5.63 15.76
CA GLY A 155 -16.94 6.53 15.95
C GLY A 155 -17.90 6.05 17.04
N PRO A 156 -19.02 6.76 17.28
CA PRO A 156 -20.01 6.39 18.27
C PRO A 156 -20.49 4.94 18.12
N GLY A 157 -20.43 4.18 19.22
CA GLY A 157 -20.87 2.79 19.26
C GLY A 157 -19.85 1.76 18.73
N THR A 158 -18.63 2.17 18.39
CA THR A 158 -17.55 1.27 17.95
C THR A 158 -16.49 1.09 19.02
N ILE A 159 -15.73 -0.01 18.92
CA ILE A 159 -14.58 -0.32 19.77
C ILE A 159 -13.31 -0.25 18.93
N VAL A 160 -12.38 0.60 19.35
CA VAL A 160 -11.04 0.68 18.77
C VAL A 160 -10.04 0.09 19.76
N GLU A 161 -9.47 -1.05 19.41
CA GLU A 161 -8.34 -1.64 20.13
C GLU A 161 -7.07 -0.86 19.77
N VAL A 162 -6.28 -0.46 20.76
CA VAL A 162 -5.01 0.25 20.57
C VAL A 162 -3.88 -0.41 21.34
N ASP A 163 -2.70 -0.46 20.72
CA ASP A 163 -1.52 -1.13 21.29
C ASP A 163 -0.21 -0.51 20.77
N GLU A 164 0.82 -0.59 21.59
CA GLU A 164 2.16 -0.07 21.34
C GLU A 164 3.11 -1.23 21.05
N SER A 165 3.73 -1.23 19.87
CA SER A 165 4.70 -2.26 19.51
C SER A 165 6.08 -1.66 19.27
N LEU A 166 7.10 -2.26 19.89
CA LEU A 166 8.49 -1.97 19.57
C LEU A 166 8.80 -2.46 18.14
N LEU A 167 9.17 -1.53 17.27
CA LEU A 167 9.50 -1.82 15.87
C LEU A 167 10.93 -2.36 15.77
N THR A 168 11.90 -1.62 16.29
CA THR A 168 13.33 -1.95 16.15
C THR A 168 14.06 -1.89 17.49
N LYS A 169 14.90 -2.91 17.74
CA LYS A 169 16.01 -2.84 18.72
C LYS A 169 17.32 -2.64 17.96
N ARG A 170 17.85 -1.43 17.93
CA ARG A 170 19.27 -1.22 17.59
C ARG A 170 20.14 -1.69 18.78
N LYS A 171 21.43 -1.99 18.52
CA LYS A 171 22.39 -2.32 19.59
C LYS A 171 22.40 -1.19 20.64
N ASN A 172 22.65 -1.52 21.90
CA ASN A 172 22.78 -0.59 23.03
C ASN A 172 21.52 0.24 23.39
N ASN A 173 20.31 -0.23 23.07
CA ASN A 173 19.05 0.52 23.25
C ASN A 173 19.01 1.90 22.56
N SER A 174 20.03 2.30 21.80
CA SER A 174 20.09 3.57 21.10
C SER A 174 19.30 3.49 19.79
N GLY A 175 18.14 4.15 19.73
CA GLY A 175 17.30 4.19 18.52
C GLY A 175 16.22 3.11 18.49
N GLN A 176 15.52 2.92 19.61
CA GLN A 176 14.24 2.22 19.61
C GLN A 176 13.21 3.06 18.86
N VAL A 177 12.62 2.49 17.80
CA VAL A 177 11.46 3.08 17.13
C VAL A 177 10.22 2.37 17.66
N TRP A 178 9.26 3.16 18.15
CA TRP A 178 7.98 2.66 18.61
C TRP A 178 6.93 2.92 17.54
N ILE A 179 5.91 2.06 17.51
CA ILE A 179 4.73 2.28 16.71
C ILE A 179 3.53 2.16 17.61
N PHE A 180 2.59 3.08 17.42
CA PHE A 180 1.26 2.99 17.96
C PHE A 180 0.28 2.56 16.88
N GLY A 181 -0.56 1.58 17.18
CA GLY A 181 -1.58 1.08 16.25
C GLY A 181 -2.97 1.15 16.85
N GLY A 182 -3.96 1.29 15.98
CA GLY A 182 -5.37 1.16 16.33
C GLY A 182 -6.12 0.31 15.32
N LEU A 183 -7.10 -0.47 15.78
CA LEU A 183 -7.99 -1.29 14.95
C LEU A 183 -9.42 -1.17 15.44
N CYS A 184 -10.33 -0.75 14.56
CA CYS A 184 -11.76 -0.73 14.81
C CYS A 184 -12.32 -2.15 14.61
N ARG A 185 -12.99 -2.71 15.63
CA ARG A 185 -13.53 -4.07 15.56
C ARG A 185 -14.64 -4.19 14.53
N GLU A 186 -15.49 -3.17 14.46
CA GLU A 186 -16.71 -3.19 13.66
C GLU A 186 -16.42 -2.96 12.18
N THR A 187 -15.45 -2.10 11.85
CA THR A 187 -15.12 -1.77 10.45
C THR A 187 -13.90 -2.53 9.92
N GLY A 188 -13.05 -3.06 10.80
CA GLY A 188 -11.75 -3.64 10.43
C GLY A 188 -10.72 -2.62 9.96
N GLU A 189 -11.07 -1.33 9.93
CA GLU A 189 -10.14 -0.24 9.62
C GLU A 189 -9.07 -0.14 10.70
N SER A 190 -7.85 0.16 10.28
CA SER A 190 -6.70 0.24 11.17
C SER A 190 -5.75 1.34 10.77
N PHE A 191 -5.03 1.91 11.73
CA PHE A 191 -3.87 2.76 11.49
C PHE A 191 -2.66 2.23 12.25
N LEU A 192 -1.47 2.58 11.77
CA LEU A 192 -0.24 2.50 12.55
C LEU A 192 0.53 3.81 12.33
N VAL A 193 1.12 4.34 13.38
CA VAL A 193 1.88 5.59 13.36
C VAL A 193 3.18 5.36 14.13
N THR A 194 4.30 5.71 13.51
CA THR A 194 5.59 5.75 14.21
C THR A 194 5.56 6.85 15.25
N ILE A 195 5.94 6.53 16.49
CA ILE A 195 5.94 7.47 17.60
C ILE A 195 7.36 7.60 18.18
N PRO A 196 7.77 8.81 18.59
CA PRO A 196 9.12 9.04 19.14
C PRO A 196 9.31 8.39 20.52
N ASP A 197 8.24 8.33 21.32
CA ASP A 197 8.22 7.72 22.64
C ASP A 197 6.80 7.22 22.98
N ARG A 198 6.65 6.56 24.14
CA ARG A 198 5.38 6.02 24.63
C ARG A 198 4.75 6.89 25.71
N LYS A 199 5.10 8.18 25.77
CA LYS A 199 4.48 9.09 26.73
C LYS A 199 3.01 9.26 26.40
N MET A 200 2.22 9.51 27.45
CA MET A 200 0.78 9.64 27.29
C MET A 200 0.44 10.79 26.33
N GLU A 201 1.11 11.94 26.44
CA GLU A 201 0.95 13.08 25.52
C GLU A 201 1.04 12.67 24.03
N THR A 202 2.05 11.88 23.66
CA THR A 202 2.23 11.39 22.29
C THR A 202 1.11 10.45 21.86
N LEU A 203 0.73 9.51 22.72
CA LEU A 203 -0.35 8.55 22.43
C LEU A 203 -1.70 9.26 22.31
N THR A 204 -1.99 10.17 23.24
CA THR A 204 -3.18 11.03 23.25
C THR A 204 -3.28 11.81 21.94
N GLN A 205 -2.18 12.41 21.49
CA GLN A 205 -2.15 13.18 20.25
C GLN A 205 -2.50 12.30 19.05
N VAL A 206 -1.89 11.11 18.93
CA VAL A 206 -2.20 10.18 17.84
C VAL A 206 -3.66 9.73 17.90
N ILE A 207 -4.23 9.50 19.09
CA ILE A 207 -5.66 9.16 19.20
C ILE A 207 -6.55 10.31 18.72
N LYS A 208 -6.26 11.56 19.10
CA LYS A 208 -7.03 12.74 18.63
C LYS A 208 -6.98 12.85 17.11
N GLU A 209 -5.88 12.47 16.49
CA GLU A 209 -5.69 12.54 15.03
C GLU A 209 -6.30 11.36 14.29
N ARG A 210 -6.30 10.16 14.88
CA ARG A 210 -6.59 8.90 14.16
C ARG A 210 -7.85 8.17 14.61
N ILE A 211 -8.47 8.53 15.73
CA ILE A 211 -9.70 7.89 16.22
C ILE A 211 -10.83 8.92 16.31
N ALA A 212 -11.99 8.54 15.78
CA ALA A 212 -13.19 9.37 15.80
C ALA A 212 -13.76 9.46 17.22
N GLU A 213 -14.21 10.66 17.59
CA GLU A 213 -14.84 10.90 18.90
C GLU A 213 -16.08 10.01 19.09
N GLY A 214 -16.39 9.67 20.35
CA GLY A 214 -17.46 8.74 20.70
C GLY A 214 -17.06 7.26 20.61
N SER A 215 -15.85 6.94 20.12
CA SER A 215 -15.31 5.59 20.15
C SER A 215 -15.04 5.11 21.57
N THR A 216 -15.15 3.80 21.78
CA THR A 216 -14.64 3.14 22.99
C THR A 216 -13.24 2.62 22.72
N ILE A 217 -12.25 3.03 23.53
CA ILE A 217 -10.84 2.67 23.33
C ILE A 217 -10.46 1.55 24.30
N PHE A 218 -9.89 0.47 23.75
CA PHE A 218 -9.42 -0.68 24.51
C PHE A 218 -7.90 -0.78 24.37
N SER A 219 -7.17 -0.80 25.49
CA SER A 219 -5.71 -1.02 25.51
C SER A 219 -5.32 -1.97 26.63
N ASP A 220 -4.40 -2.90 26.36
CA ASP A 220 -3.92 -3.88 27.34
C ASP A 220 -2.79 -3.33 28.23
N SER A 221 -2.03 -2.37 27.71
CA SER A 221 -0.77 -1.90 28.29
C SER A 221 -0.95 -0.64 29.13
N TRP A 222 -2.15 -0.08 29.14
CA TRP A 222 -2.44 1.19 29.80
C TRP A 222 -2.89 0.92 31.22
N ARG A 223 -1.97 1.14 32.14
CA ARG A 223 -2.24 1.16 33.58
C ARG A 223 -3.23 2.26 33.91
N SER A 224 -3.93 2.11 35.04
CA SER A 224 -4.96 3.03 35.51
C SER A 224 -4.50 4.49 35.69
N ASP A 225 -3.20 4.72 35.90
CA ASP A 225 -2.59 6.05 36.00
C ASP A 225 -2.62 6.83 34.66
N LYS A 226 -2.42 6.14 33.53
CA LYS A 226 -2.60 6.74 32.19
C LYS A 226 -4.04 7.20 31.94
N THR A 227 -5.03 6.56 32.59
CA THR A 227 -6.46 6.91 32.45
C THR A 227 -6.77 8.29 33.02
N SER A 228 -6.32 8.57 34.24
CA SER A 228 -6.53 9.87 34.87
C SER A 228 -5.88 10.99 34.05
N GLU A 229 -4.75 10.69 33.42
CA GLU A 229 -4.06 11.61 32.51
C GLU A 229 -4.86 11.87 31.22
N LEU A 230 -5.52 10.86 30.64
CA LEU A 230 -6.43 11.05 29.51
C LEU A 230 -7.59 11.98 29.89
N ASP A 231 -8.30 11.67 30.98
CA ASP A 231 -9.40 12.51 31.45
C ASP A 231 -8.92 13.95 31.73
N ALA A 232 -7.75 14.13 32.34
CA ALA A 232 -7.13 15.43 32.58
C ALA A 232 -6.77 16.17 31.27
N GLN A 233 -6.42 15.45 30.20
CA GLN A 233 -6.14 15.99 28.87
C GLN A 233 -7.42 16.24 28.03
N GLY A 234 -8.59 16.20 28.67
CA GLY A 234 -9.89 16.50 28.09
C GLY A 234 -10.46 15.37 27.22
N PHE A 235 -10.04 14.13 27.46
CA PHE A 235 -10.41 12.96 26.64
C PHE A 235 -11.81 12.38 26.94
N HIS A 236 -12.73 13.20 27.46
CA HIS A 236 -14.08 12.79 27.89
C HIS A 236 -14.95 12.23 26.76
N HIS A 237 -14.57 12.48 25.51
CA HIS A 237 -15.27 11.98 24.32
C HIS A 237 -15.03 10.49 24.05
N PHE A 238 -14.12 9.85 24.79
CA PHE A 238 -13.78 8.45 24.62
C PHE A 238 -14.08 7.69 25.89
N LYS A 239 -14.65 6.49 25.74
CA LYS A 239 -14.78 5.55 26.86
C LYS A 239 -13.56 4.67 26.86
N VAL A 240 -12.68 4.84 27.85
CA VAL A 240 -11.53 3.96 28.01
C VAL A 240 -11.90 2.86 29.00
N ASN A 241 -11.99 1.61 28.56
CA ASN A 241 -12.35 0.49 29.42
C ASN A 241 -11.10 -0.23 29.93
N HIS A 242 -10.91 -0.23 31.25
CA HIS A 242 -9.75 -0.83 31.92
C HIS A 242 -10.10 -1.77 33.08
N ASN A 243 -11.38 -2.19 33.20
CA ASN A 243 -11.77 -3.18 34.20
C ASN A 243 -11.18 -4.55 33.86
N TYR A 244 -9.90 -4.80 34.13
CA TYR A 244 -9.36 -6.16 34.12
C TYR A 244 -8.46 -6.37 35.33
N ASN A 245 -9.13 -6.73 36.44
CA ASN A 245 -8.54 -7.45 37.55
C ASN A 245 -8.08 -8.82 37.04
N PHE A 246 -6.87 -9.25 37.43
CA PHE A 246 -6.19 -10.47 37.01
C PHE A 246 -6.89 -11.81 37.38
N VAL A 247 -8.20 -11.88 37.60
CA VAL A 247 -8.87 -13.06 38.20
C VAL A 247 -10.22 -13.40 37.57
N ASP A 248 -10.39 -13.27 36.25
CA ASP A 248 -11.50 -13.97 35.58
C ASP A 248 -10.96 -14.93 34.52
N SER A 249 -11.09 -16.22 34.78
CA SER A 249 -10.66 -17.31 33.89
C SER A 249 -11.43 -17.35 32.58
N GLU A 250 -12.49 -16.55 32.45
CA GLU A 250 -13.28 -16.38 31.23
C GLU A 250 -12.99 -15.06 30.50
N SER A 251 -11.97 -14.29 30.91
CA SER A 251 -11.58 -13.05 30.23
C SER A 251 -11.14 -13.36 28.79
N VAL A 252 -12.09 -13.26 27.86
CA VAL A 252 -11.85 -13.21 26.42
C VAL A 252 -10.83 -12.11 26.22
N ASP A 253 -9.56 -12.44 25.90
CA ASP A 253 -8.56 -11.39 25.69
C ASP A 253 -9.08 -10.43 24.62
N HIS A 254 -9.46 -9.23 25.08
CA HIS A 254 -10.16 -8.24 24.30
C HIS A 254 -9.21 -7.42 23.43
N THR A 255 -7.91 -7.67 23.49
CA THR A 255 -6.93 -7.10 22.57
C THR A 255 -6.40 -8.16 21.61
N GLN A 256 -7.05 -9.33 21.54
CA GLN A 256 -6.63 -10.44 20.68
C GLN A 256 -6.53 -10.02 19.23
N ILE A 257 -7.40 -9.15 18.74
CA ILE A 257 -7.44 -8.80 17.32
C ILE A 257 -6.21 -7.94 16.99
N ILE A 258 -5.94 -6.91 17.78
CA ILE A 258 -4.74 -6.09 17.57
C ILE A 258 -3.44 -6.87 17.85
N LYS A 259 -3.41 -7.76 18.86
CA LYS A 259 -2.27 -8.66 19.10
C LYS A 259 -2.00 -9.60 17.94
N ARG A 260 -3.06 -10.16 17.33
CA ARG A 260 -2.96 -10.99 16.11
C ARG A 260 -2.48 -10.15 14.93
N MET A 261 -2.95 -8.92 14.78
CA MET A 261 -2.47 -7.97 13.77
C MET A 261 -0.96 -7.74 13.91
N TRP A 262 -0.48 -7.47 15.13
CA TRP A 262 0.95 -7.33 15.42
C TRP A 262 1.74 -8.61 15.18
N GLY A 263 1.20 -9.77 15.58
CA GLY A 263 1.80 -11.07 15.30
C GLY A 263 2.00 -11.29 13.79
N SER A 264 1.00 -10.95 12.98
CA SER A 264 1.06 -11.02 11.52
C SER A 264 2.08 -10.04 10.93
N ALA A 265 2.08 -8.78 11.37
CA ALA A 265 3.05 -7.76 10.96
C ALA A 265 4.50 -8.17 11.28
N LYS A 266 4.74 -8.67 12.49
CA LYS A 266 6.07 -9.12 12.93
C LYS A 266 6.49 -10.43 12.28
N TRP A 267 5.57 -11.34 12.00
CA TRP A 267 5.88 -12.59 11.30
C TRP A 267 6.37 -12.33 9.88
N ARG A 268 5.80 -11.34 9.16
CA ARG A 268 6.31 -10.89 7.85
C ARG A 268 7.77 -10.48 7.93
N ASN A 269 8.14 -9.66 8.92
CA ASN A 269 9.54 -9.27 9.17
C ASN A 269 10.47 -10.47 9.41
N LYS A 270 9.98 -11.55 10.04
CA LYS A 270 10.78 -12.77 10.30
C LYS A 270 10.92 -13.67 9.06
N LYS A 271 9.87 -13.77 8.23
CA LYS A 271 9.86 -14.58 6.99
C LYS A 271 10.92 -14.08 6.00
N HIS A 272 11.09 -12.76 5.92
CA HIS A 272 12.14 -12.11 5.11
C HIS A 272 13.45 -11.97 5.91
N ARG A 273 14.09 -13.12 6.19
CA ARG A 273 15.37 -13.24 6.91
C ARG A 273 16.41 -12.21 6.42
N GLY A 274 16.69 -11.18 7.25
CA GLY A 274 17.96 -10.43 7.18
C GLY A 274 18.00 -9.10 6.41
N SER A 275 16.89 -8.58 5.89
CA SER A 275 16.92 -7.31 5.15
C SER A 275 16.99 -6.09 6.07
N ILE A 276 18.20 -5.54 6.20
CA ILE A 276 18.56 -4.13 6.51
C ILE A 276 17.82 -3.50 7.70
N LYS A 277 18.55 -3.21 8.78
CA LYS A 277 18.05 -2.61 10.05
C LYS A 277 17.38 -1.22 9.93
N ASN A 278 17.33 -0.64 8.73
CA ASN A 278 16.57 0.59 8.42
C ASN A 278 15.26 0.30 7.67
N ALA A 279 15.05 -0.92 7.17
CA ALA A 279 13.92 -1.30 6.32
C ALA A 279 12.67 -1.75 7.09
N LEU A 280 12.72 -1.77 8.43
CA LEU A 280 11.63 -2.29 9.25
C LEU A 280 10.36 -1.43 9.13
N ASP A 281 10.54 -0.13 8.92
CA ASP A 281 9.47 0.84 8.64
C ASP A 281 8.78 0.51 7.29
N SER A 282 9.56 0.14 6.26
CA SER A 282 9.03 -0.22 4.94
C SER A 282 8.25 -1.55 4.95
N ASN A 283 8.65 -2.52 5.76
CA ASN A 283 7.91 -3.79 5.87
C ASN A 283 6.60 -3.61 6.63
N LEU A 284 6.60 -2.72 7.64
CA LEU A 284 5.36 -2.33 8.31
C LEU A 284 4.43 -1.59 7.34
N ALA A 285 4.97 -0.66 6.55
CA ALA A 285 4.21 0.03 5.53
C ALA A 285 3.60 -0.96 4.52
N GLU A 286 4.34 -1.95 4.05
CA GLU A 286 3.76 -3.02 3.22
C GLU A 286 2.63 -3.76 3.95
N PHE A 287 2.83 -4.14 5.21
CA PHE A 287 1.79 -4.80 6.00
C PHE A 287 0.50 -3.97 6.07
N MET A 288 0.64 -2.67 6.39
CA MET A 288 -0.49 -1.73 6.50
C MET A 288 -1.18 -1.53 5.17
N TRP A 289 -0.39 -1.26 4.12
CA TRP A 289 -0.89 -1.06 2.77
C TRP A 289 -1.73 -2.27 2.36
N ARG A 290 -1.20 -3.49 2.50
CA ARG A 290 -1.99 -4.73 2.22
C ARG A 290 -3.25 -4.85 3.07
N ASN A 291 -3.21 -4.41 4.34
CA ASN A 291 -4.39 -4.45 5.21
C ASN A 291 -5.51 -3.52 4.73
N ILE A 292 -5.15 -2.32 4.23
CA ILE A 292 -6.09 -1.36 3.66
C ILE A 292 -6.65 -1.87 2.32
N GLN A 293 -5.82 -2.53 1.51
CA GLN A 293 -6.23 -3.00 0.17
C GLN A 293 -6.97 -4.35 0.17
N LYS A 294 -7.38 -4.91 1.32
CA LYS A 294 -7.96 -6.27 1.45
C LYS A 294 -9.12 -6.58 0.50
N GLU A 295 -9.99 -5.60 0.25
CA GLU A 295 -11.17 -5.77 -0.61
C GLU A 295 -10.90 -5.54 -2.12
N LYS A 296 -9.65 -5.19 -2.45
CA LYS A 296 -9.22 -4.86 -3.81
C LYS A 296 -8.36 -5.98 -4.41
N ASP A 297 -8.19 -5.93 -5.73
CA ASP A 297 -7.15 -6.74 -6.36
C ASP A 297 -5.78 -6.10 -6.08
N ILE A 298 -5.00 -6.75 -5.20
CA ILE A 298 -3.67 -6.28 -4.78
C ILE A 298 -2.73 -6.07 -5.98
N PHE A 299 -2.84 -6.89 -7.03
CA PHE A 299 -1.99 -6.77 -8.21
C PHE A 299 -2.30 -5.48 -8.98
N LEU A 300 -3.58 -5.21 -9.21
CA LEU A 300 -4.00 -3.99 -9.89
C LEU A 300 -3.73 -2.76 -9.04
N GLN A 301 -3.93 -2.86 -7.72
CA GLN A 301 -3.68 -1.75 -6.81
C GLN A 301 -2.19 -1.39 -6.71
N ILE A 302 -1.27 -2.37 -6.68
CA ILE A 302 0.17 -2.05 -6.68
C ILE A 302 0.61 -1.45 -8.02
N LEU A 303 0.06 -1.90 -9.15
CA LEU A 303 0.34 -1.30 -10.46
C LEU A 303 -0.10 0.17 -10.52
N HIS A 304 -1.31 0.45 -10.05
CA HIS A 304 -1.84 1.80 -9.92
C HIS A 304 -0.92 2.67 -9.06
N ASP A 305 -0.50 2.17 -7.90
CA ASP A 305 0.34 2.93 -6.97
C ASP A 305 1.76 3.16 -7.51
N ILE A 306 2.33 2.20 -8.26
CA ILE A 306 3.59 2.37 -8.99
C ILE A 306 3.46 3.53 -10.00
N ALA A 307 2.36 3.58 -10.76
CA ALA A 307 2.14 4.61 -11.77
C ALA A 307 2.00 6.01 -11.17
N ILE A 308 1.46 6.13 -9.95
CA ILE A 308 1.42 7.41 -9.22
C ILE A 308 2.77 7.76 -8.62
N PHE A 309 3.47 6.79 -8.03
CA PHE A 309 4.77 7.02 -7.38
C PHE A 309 5.86 7.40 -8.38
N CYS A 310 5.87 6.77 -9.55
CA CYS A 310 6.86 6.96 -10.59
C CYS A 310 6.17 7.19 -11.96
N PRO A 311 5.51 8.34 -12.15
CA PRO A 311 4.83 8.63 -13.40
C PRO A 311 5.84 8.71 -14.56
N PRO A 312 5.56 8.08 -15.71
CA PRO A 312 6.50 8.05 -16.82
C PRO A 312 6.63 9.42 -17.49
N GLU A 313 7.85 9.82 -17.84
CA GLU A 313 8.11 11.06 -18.58
C GLU A 313 7.64 10.97 -20.04
N ILE A 314 6.77 11.89 -20.44
CA ILE A 314 6.22 11.98 -21.80
C ILE A 314 7.03 12.95 -22.68
N ASN A 315 7.62 13.99 -22.08
CA ASN A 315 8.42 15.01 -22.76
C ASN A 315 9.88 14.90 -22.32
N MET A 316 10.84 15.11 -23.23
CA MET A 316 12.21 15.37 -22.79
C MET A 316 12.31 16.83 -22.38
N GLU A 317 12.54 17.10 -21.10
CA GLU A 317 12.87 18.44 -20.64
C GLU A 317 14.11 18.96 -21.40
N SER A 318 14.04 20.24 -21.75
CA SER A 318 15.14 21.03 -22.28
C SER A 318 16.18 21.19 -21.16
N THR A 319 17.04 20.19 -20.96
CA THR A 319 18.30 20.41 -20.24
C THR A 319 19.11 21.51 -20.89
#